data_AF-A0A7S3FI29-F1
#
_entry.id   AF-A0A7S3FI29-F1
#
_cell.length_a   1.000
_cell.length_b   1.000
_cell.length_c   1.000
_cell.angle_alpha   90.00
_cell.angle_beta   90.00
_cell.angle_gamma   90.00
#
_symmetry.space_group_name_H-M   'P 1'
#
loop_
_entity.id
_entity.type
_entity.pdbx_description
1 polymer ?
#
loop_
_entity_poly.entity_id
_entity_poly.type
_entity_poly.pdbx_seq_one_letter_code
_entity_poly.pdbx_strand_id
1 'polypeptide(L)'
;MALERGGGNDGETAGSNQNSALALPAECRRAWTRRGLAAEARALFLAAKGRREAAALASKEWVAAGQRMQRAYEAIASARAESVSAVLAGDAERRAAAAAARDEAVGDGAIRWRELQREAYRERGPWEDEGLGSSGGDSRFEWRMDKVEDASRRRLRLKLTTALAAEGARGCNKSSRPQAQPRTGQPEEDVVNKGGEFAANCSLVTAKRVIRGRLRLDVRAGDLVFRPYADAAEVASAPWCRTRRWALTSLAEVRTMRYKLRHCAFELALVDRRTAFFAFATKATARAAAE
;
A
#
# COMPACT_ATOMS: atom_id res chain seq x y z
N MET A 1 45.00 27.80 -9.41
CA MET A 1 45.25 29.25 -9.50
C MET A 1 46.35 29.58 -8.49
N ALA A 2 47.54 29.82 -9.01
CA ALA A 2 48.71 30.27 -8.26
C ALA A 2 48.61 31.79 -8.07
N LEU A 3 48.93 32.29 -6.88
CA LEU A 3 49.18 33.72 -6.66
C LEU A 3 50.34 33.90 -5.68
N GLU A 4 51.16 34.84 -6.06
CA GLU A 4 52.59 34.94 -5.83
C GLU A 4 52.98 35.50 -4.46
N ARG A 5 54.15 35.07 -3.99
CA ARG A 5 54.88 35.72 -2.90
C ARG A 5 55.58 36.96 -3.45
N GLY A 6 55.07 38.15 -3.13
CA GLY A 6 55.80 39.40 -3.30
C GLY A 6 56.74 39.63 -2.13
N GLY A 7 58.04 39.49 -2.37
CA GLY A 7 59.09 40.01 -1.51
C GLY A 7 59.32 41.49 -1.80
N GLY A 8 59.51 42.29 -0.75
CA GLY A 8 59.94 43.68 -0.83
C GLY A 8 60.83 43.95 0.38
N ASN A 9 62.14 43.96 0.12
CA ASN A 9 63.20 44.17 1.08
C ASN A 9 64.01 45.37 0.59
N ASP A 10 63.61 46.57 1.00
CA ASP A 10 64.34 47.82 0.89
C ASP A 10 64.17 48.48 2.27
N GLY A 11 65.13 49.10 2.93
CA GLY A 11 66.43 49.62 2.56
C GLY A 11 66.80 50.52 3.75
N GLU A 12 68.09 50.62 4.01
CA GLU A 12 68.72 51.32 5.13
C GLU A 12 68.25 52.79 5.30
N THR A 13 68.25 53.27 6.54
CA THR A 13 68.94 54.53 6.90
C THR A 13 69.22 54.54 8.40
N ALA A 14 70.44 54.17 8.75
CA ALA A 14 71.00 54.33 10.08
C ALA A 14 71.33 55.82 10.32
N GLY A 15 70.35 56.57 10.82
CA GLY A 15 70.56 57.90 11.41
C GLY A 15 70.96 57.77 12.87
N SER A 16 72.27 57.81 13.15
CA SER A 16 72.83 57.84 14.50
C SER A 16 72.60 59.21 15.13
N ASN A 17 71.40 59.45 15.68
CA ASN A 17 71.14 60.60 16.54
C ASN A 17 71.55 60.25 17.97
N GLN A 18 72.72 60.74 18.37
CA GLN A 18 73.17 60.81 19.76
C GLN A 18 72.29 61.81 20.53
N ASN A 19 71.06 61.41 20.83
CA ASN A 19 70.25 62.12 21.81
C ASN A 19 70.73 61.72 23.21
N SER A 20 71.55 62.60 23.77
CA SER A 20 71.84 62.74 25.20
C SER A 20 70.54 62.97 25.99
N ALA A 21 69.72 61.92 26.09
CA ALA A 21 68.55 61.91 26.94
C ALA A 21 69.03 61.74 28.38
N LEU A 22 68.89 62.83 29.15
CA LEU A 22 68.92 62.87 30.61
C LEU A 22 68.48 61.52 31.19
N ALA A 23 69.45 60.79 31.75
CA ALA A 23 69.21 59.47 32.31
C ALA A 23 68.25 59.61 33.49
N LEU A 24 66.96 59.38 33.23
CA LEU A 24 65.94 59.35 34.28
C LEU A 24 66.41 58.40 35.39
N PRO A 25 66.27 58.78 36.67
CA PRO A 25 66.60 57.93 37.80
C PRO A 25 66.00 56.54 37.59
N ALA A 26 66.73 55.48 37.97
CA ALA A 26 66.33 54.10 37.73
C ALA A 26 64.90 53.77 38.24
N GLU A 27 64.43 54.51 39.25
CA GLU A 27 63.08 54.42 39.79
C GLU A 27 62.00 54.95 38.83
N CYS A 28 62.25 56.07 38.15
CA CYS A 28 61.33 56.62 37.13
C CYS A 28 61.20 55.66 35.94
N ARG A 29 62.30 55.01 35.51
CA ARG A 29 62.27 53.98 34.46
C ARG A 29 61.43 52.76 34.86
N ARG A 30 61.57 52.27 36.10
CA ARG A 30 60.75 51.16 36.62
C ARG A 30 59.27 51.53 36.77
N ALA A 31 58.97 52.77 37.16
CA ALA A 31 57.59 53.25 37.26
C ALA A 31 56.92 53.36 35.88
N TRP A 32 57.66 53.84 34.87
CA TRP A 32 57.19 53.91 33.49
C TRP A 32 56.94 52.53 32.87
N THR A 33 57.85 51.57 33.06
CA THR A 33 57.65 50.20 32.54
C THR A 33 56.47 49.51 33.20
N ARG A 34 56.25 49.67 34.51
CA ARG A 34 55.05 49.13 35.18
C ARG A 34 53.75 49.73 34.65
N ARG A 35 53.71 51.05 34.37
CA ARG A 35 52.52 51.70 33.79
C ARG A 35 52.28 51.25 32.35
N GLY A 36 53.34 51.09 31.55
CA GLY A 36 53.26 50.55 30.19
C GLY A 36 52.70 49.12 30.17
N LEU A 37 53.25 48.24 31.00
CA LEU A 37 52.78 46.85 31.13
C LEU A 37 51.33 46.75 31.62
N ALA A 38 50.91 47.64 32.54
CA ALA A 38 49.53 47.69 33.00
C ALA A 38 48.56 48.14 31.88
N ALA A 39 48.97 49.09 31.04
CA ALA A 39 48.20 49.54 29.89
C ALA A 39 48.09 48.45 28.83
N GLU A 40 49.19 47.76 28.52
CA GLU A 40 49.21 46.62 27.58
C GLU A 40 48.35 45.46 28.09
N ALA A 41 48.44 45.10 29.37
CA ALA A 41 47.62 44.05 29.97
C ALA A 41 46.11 44.38 29.87
N ARG A 42 45.72 45.65 30.08
CA ARG A 42 44.33 46.11 29.90
C ARG A 42 43.90 46.01 28.43
N ALA A 43 44.74 46.43 27.50
CA ALA A 43 44.45 46.36 26.07
C ALA A 43 44.26 44.90 25.61
N LEU A 44 45.13 43.99 26.05
CA LEU A 44 45.01 42.55 25.76
C LEU A 44 43.75 41.94 26.38
N PHE A 45 43.40 42.34 27.60
CA PHE A 45 42.17 41.88 28.25
C PHE A 45 40.91 42.32 27.48
N LEU A 46 40.84 43.60 27.09
CA LEU A 46 39.73 44.12 26.30
C LEU A 46 39.65 43.45 24.92
N ALA A 47 40.78 43.24 24.25
CA ALA A 47 40.83 42.50 22.99
C ALA A 47 40.36 41.05 23.15
N ALA A 48 40.77 40.37 24.24
CA ALA A 48 40.31 39.02 24.55
C ALA A 48 38.81 38.97 24.85
N LYS A 49 38.28 39.95 25.59
CA LYS A 49 36.85 40.09 25.83
C LYS A 49 36.07 40.32 24.53
N GLY A 50 36.52 41.23 23.68
CA GLY A 50 35.91 41.48 22.37
C GLY A 50 35.91 40.25 21.47
N ARG A 51 37.00 39.47 21.44
CA ARG A 51 37.04 38.18 20.72
C ARG A 51 36.02 37.17 21.25
N ARG A 52 35.84 37.09 22.58
CA ARG A 52 34.84 36.19 23.19
C ARG A 52 33.41 36.60 22.83
N GLU A 53 33.12 37.90 22.87
CA GLU A 53 31.80 38.43 22.50
C GLU A 53 31.51 38.22 21.02
N ALA A 54 32.49 38.47 20.15
CA ALA A 54 32.38 38.20 18.71
C ALA A 54 32.16 36.71 18.43
N ALA A 55 32.89 35.81 19.10
CA ALA A 55 32.70 34.37 18.97
C ALA A 55 31.31 33.92 19.46
N ALA A 56 30.79 34.52 20.54
CA ALA A 56 29.46 34.23 21.04
C ALA A 56 28.35 34.68 20.07
N LEU A 57 28.50 35.85 19.44
CA LEU A 57 27.58 36.32 18.40
C LEU A 57 27.63 35.43 17.16
N ALA A 58 28.82 35.09 16.67
CA ALA A 58 28.98 34.18 15.54
C ALA A 58 28.33 32.81 15.83
N SER A 59 28.52 32.26 17.03
CA SER A 59 27.87 31.00 17.42
C SER A 59 26.35 31.08 17.38
N LYS A 60 25.75 32.18 17.89
CA LYS A 60 24.30 32.42 17.80
C LYS A 60 23.82 32.52 16.36
N GLU A 61 24.56 33.21 15.50
CA GLU A 61 24.23 33.33 14.08
C GLU A 61 24.31 31.99 13.35
N TRP A 62 25.32 31.17 13.64
CA TRP A 62 25.44 29.81 13.11
C TRP A 62 24.26 28.92 13.50
N VAL A 63 23.84 28.94 14.77
CA VAL A 63 22.66 28.21 15.23
C VAL A 63 21.39 28.72 14.53
N ALA A 64 21.22 30.03 14.43
CA ALA A 64 20.07 30.62 13.76
C ALA A 64 20.05 30.29 12.24
N ALA A 65 21.22 30.26 11.58
CA ALA A 65 21.35 29.85 10.20
C ALA A 65 20.97 28.37 10.00
N GLY A 66 21.44 27.49 10.90
CA GLY A 66 21.06 26.08 10.91
C GLY A 66 19.55 25.89 11.07
N GLN A 67 18.91 26.64 11.98
CA GLN A 67 17.45 26.60 12.16
C GLN A 67 16.69 27.11 10.93
N ARG A 68 17.16 28.17 10.27
CA ARG A 68 16.56 28.66 9.01
C ARG A 68 16.65 27.61 7.91
N MET A 69 17.80 26.97 7.77
CA MET A 69 18.02 25.91 6.79
C MET A 69 17.10 24.71 7.06
N GLN A 70 16.98 24.29 8.31
CA GLN A 70 16.08 23.20 8.70
C GLN A 70 14.60 23.52 8.38
N ARG A 71 14.14 24.73 8.73
CA ARG A 71 12.77 25.18 8.40
C ARG A 71 12.54 25.23 6.89
N ALA A 72 13.53 25.65 6.11
CA ALA A 72 13.43 25.65 4.66
C ALA A 72 13.28 24.23 4.09
N TYR A 73 14.04 23.26 4.62
CA TYR A 73 13.88 21.85 4.22
C TYR A 73 12.51 21.29 4.59
N GLU A 74 12.02 21.57 5.79
CA GLU A 74 10.70 21.13 6.24
C GLU A 74 9.59 21.73 5.37
N ALA A 75 9.68 23.02 5.02
CA ALA A 75 8.73 23.66 4.11
C ALA A 75 8.74 23.06 2.70
N ILE A 76 9.91 22.71 2.16
CA ILE A 76 10.00 22.02 0.86
C ILE A 76 9.42 20.62 0.95
N ALA A 77 9.67 19.90 2.05
CA ALA A 77 9.14 18.56 2.27
C ALA A 77 7.61 18.57 2.42
N SER A 78 7.04 19.52 3.16
CA SER A 78 5.59 19.67 3.32
C SER A 78 4.92 20.02 1.99
N ALA A 79 5.47 20.98 1.23
CA ALA A 79 4.94 21.37 -0.07
C ALA A 79 4.95 20.19 -1.07
N ARG A 80 5.99 19.35 -1.04
CA ARG A 80 6.02 18.11 -1.85
C ARG A 80 4.97 17.10 -1.41
N ALA A 81 4.79 16.91 -0.11
CA ALA A 81 3.78 16.00 0.43
C ALA A 81 2.36 16.44 0.05
N GLU A 82 2.08 17.75 0.13
CA GLU A 82 0.81 18.34 -0.30
C GLU A 82 0.56 18.16 -1.79
N SER A 83 1.57 18.41 -2.63
CA SER A 83 1.47 18.20 -4.08
C SER A 83 1.17 16.73 -4.43
N VAL A 84 1.87 15.78 -3.80
CA VAL A 84 1.62 14.35 -4.01
C VAL A 84 0.22 13.97 -3.54
N SER A 85 -0.22 14.46 -2.38
CA SER A 85 -1.56 14.22 -1.86
C SER A 85 -2.64 14.72 -2.82
N ALA A 86 -2.48 15.92 -3.37
CA ALA A 86 -3.42 16.49 -4.34
C ALA A 86 -3.51 15.65 -5.63
N VAL A 87 -2.38 15.16 -6.15
CA VAL A 87 -2.35 14.28 -7.32
C VAL A 87 -3.07 12.95 -7.03
N LEU A 88 -2.83 12.36 -5.86
CA LEU A 88 -3.46 11.11 -5.47
C LEU A 88 -4.97 11.27 -5.24
N ALA A 89 -5.42 12.38 -4.65
CA ALA A 89 -6.83 12.69 -4.48
C ALA A 89 -7.55 12.82 -5.83
N GLY A 90 -7.00 13.60 -6.76
CA GLY A 90 -7.57 13.73 -8.10
C GLY A 90 -7.56 12.41 -8.89
N ASP A 91 -6.58 11.54 -8.64
CA ASP A 91 -6.53 10.21 -9.24
C ASP A 91 -7.55 9.24 -8.64
N ALA A 92 -7.84 9.35 -7.34
CA ALA A 92 -8.91 8.62 -6.69
C ALA A 92 -10.28 9.04 -7.25
N GLU A 93 -10.52 10.34 -7.44
CA GLU A 93 -11.74 10.87 -8.05
C GLU A 93 -11.93 10.37 -9.49
N ARG A 94 -10.87 10.40 -10.32
CA ARG A 94 -10.93 9.86 -11.69
C ARG A 94 -11.28 8.36 -11.70
N ARG A 95 -10.71 7.58 -10.79
CA ARG A 95 -11.04 6.14 -10.68
C ARG A 95 -12.49 5.94 -10.23
N ALA A 96 -12.97 6.74 -9.28
CA ALA A 96 -14.36 6.67 -8.81
C ALA A 96 -15.35 7.01 -9.94
N ALA A 97 -15.08 8.09 -10.70
CA ALA A 97 -15.89 8.46 -11.86
C ALA A 97 -15.88 7.37 -12.96
N ALA A 98 -14.71 6.80 -13.25
CA ALA A 98 -14.60 5.72 -14.23
C ALA A 98 -15.31 4.43 -13.77
N ALA A 99 -15.33 4.14 -12.47
CA ALA A 99 -16.08 3.03 -11.91
C ALA A 99 -17.59 3.25 -12.04
N ALA A 100 -18.08 4.45 -11.67
CA ALA A 100 -19.49 4.81 -11.82
C ALA A 100 -19.97 4.70 -13.28
N ALA A 101 -19.20 5.22 -14.24
CA ALA A 101 -19.53 5.13 -15.66
C ALA A 101 -19.57 3.67 -16.17
N ARG A 102 -18.70 2.79 -15.65
CA ARG A 102 -18.74 1.35 -15.97
C ARG A 102 -19.98 0.68 -15.40
N ASP A 103 -20.35 1.00 -14.17
CA ASP A 103 -21.54 0.43 -13.53
C ASP A 103 -22.82 0.85 -14.26
N GLU A 104 -22.91 2.11 -14.71
CA GLU A 104 -23.99 2.61 -15.56
C GLU A 104 -24.06 1.84 -16.89
N ALA A 105 -22.93 1.70 -17.61
CA ALA A 105 -22.90 0.96 -18.87
C ALA A 105 -23.29 -0.52 -18.72
N VAL A 106 -22.91 -1.16 -17.62
CA VAL A 106 -23.34 -2.52 -17.28
C VAL A 106 -24.83 -2.56 -16.99
N GLY A 107 -25.37 -1.56 -16.27
CA GLY A 107 -26.80 -1.40 -16.01
C GLY A 107 -27.62 -1.27 -17.30
N ASP A 108 -27.19 -0.41 -18.22
CA ASP A 108 -27.82 -0.21 -19.53
C ASP A 108 -27.76 -1.46 -20.40
N GLY A 109 -26.64 -2.19 -20.35
CA GLY A 109 -26.53 -3.51 -20.96
C GLY A 109 -27.57 -4.48 -20.41
N ALA A 110 -27.70 -4.57 -19.08
CA ALA A 110 -28.67 -5.45 -18.43
C ALA A 110 -30.13 -5.07 -18.69
N ILE A 111 -30.44 -3.78 -18.89
CA ILE A 111 -31.78 -3.33 -19.33
C ILE A 111 -32.05 -3.82 -20.76
N ARG A 112 -31.16 -3.51 -21.71
CA ARG A 112 -31.31 -3.91 -23.12
C ARG A 112 -31.41 -5.42 -23.30
N TRP A 113 -30.61 -6.19 -22.57
CA TRP A 113 -30.70 -7.66 -22.59
C TRP A 113 -32.05 -8.17 -22.11
N ARG A 114 -32.64 -7.56 -21.08
CA ARG A 114 -33.98 -7.93 -20.60
C ARG A 114 -35.06 -7.57 -21.62
N GLU A 115 -34.94 -6.43 -22.30
CA GLU A 115 -35.86 -6.04 -23.38
C GLU A 115 -35.80 -7.00 -24.55
N LEU A 116 -34.60 -7.29 -25.07
CA LEU A 116 -34.38 -8.28 -26.13
C LEU A 116 -34.89 -9.67 -25.74
N GLN A 117 -34.71 -10.06 -24.48
CA GLN A 117 -35.21 -11.34 -23.98
C GLN A 117 -36.75 -11.38 -24.01
N ARG A 118 -37.42 -10.33 -23.51
CA ARG A 118 -38.90 -10.24 -23.57
C ARG A 118 -39.42 -10.32 -25.00
N GLU A 119 -38.78 -9.61 -25.92
CA GLU A 119 -39.13 -9.62 -27.34
C GLU A 119 -38.92 -11.00 -27.98
N ALA A 120 -37.76 -11.63 -27.74
CA ALA A 120 -37.41 -12.93 -28.31
C ALA A 120 -38.35 -14.05 -27.86
N TYR A 121 -38.76 -14.05 -26.59
CA TYR A 121 -39.68 -15.06 -26.06
C TYR A 121 -41.16 -14.72 -26.27
N ARG A 122 -41.47 -13.54 -26.84
CA ARG A 122 -42.84 -12.97 -26.84
C ARG A 122 -43.50 -13.08 -25.47
N GLU A 123 -42.69 -12.99 -24.40
CA GLU A 123 -43.20 -12.94 -23.04
C GLU A 123 -43.84 -11.56 -22.86
N ARG A 124 -45.09 -11.44 -23.33
CA ARG A 124 -46.01 -10.46 -22.75
C ARG A 124 -46.07 -10.81 -21.28
N GLY A 125 -45.55 -9.91 -20.45
CA GLY A 125 -45.76 -10.02 -19.02
C GLY A 125 -47.28 -10.10 -18.75
N PRO A 126 -47.72 -10.68 -17.63
CA PRO A 126 -49.14 -10.84 -17.28
C PRO A 126 -49.95 -9.53 -17.16
N TRP A 127 -49.39 -8.40 -17.59
CA TRP A 127 -49.95 -7.04 -17.58
C TRP A 127 -50.35 -6.56 -18.98
N GLU A 128 -49.87 -7.17 -20.06
CA GLU A 128 -50.13 -6.73 -21.46
C GLU A 128 -51.23 -7.54 -22.16
N ASP A 129 -52.02 -8.31 -21.41
CA ASP A 129 -53.18 -8.98 -21.97
C ASP A 129 -54.32 -7.96 -22.12
N GLU A 130 -54.37 -7.28 -23.27
CA GLU A 130 -55.46 -6.36 -23.66
C GLU A 130 -56.82 -7.08 -23.86
N GLY A 131 -56.93 -8.37 -23.52
CA GLY A 131 -58.14 -9.18 -23.68
C GLY A 131 -59.06 -9.25 -22.45
N LEU A 132 -58.63 -8.84 -21.26
CA LEU A 132 -59.47 -8.83 -20.06
C LEU A 132 -59.89 -7.40 -19.73
N GLY A 133 -60.78 -6.90 -20.59
CA GLY A 133 -61.53 -5.69 -20.34
C GLY A 133 -62.15 -5.69 -18.95
N SER A 134 -62.15 -4.51 -18.35
CA SER A 134 -62.92 -4.17 -17.16
C SER A 134 -64.34 -4.76 -17.21
N SER A 135 -64.54 -5.89 -16.56
CA SER A 135 -65.84 -6.30 -16.05
C SER A 135 -65.60 -7.04 -14.75
N GLY A 136 -66.23 -6.57 -13.68
CA GLY A 136 -65.92 -6.92 -12.31
C GLY A 136 -65.86 -8.41 -12.04
N GLY A 137 -64.84 -8.83 -11.29
CA GLY A 137 -64.72 -10.18 -10.78
C GLY A 137 -63.27 -10.61 -10.61
N ASP A 138 -62.80 -10.55 -9.36
CA ASP A 138 -61.64 -11.28 -8.85
C ASP A 138 -60.24 -10.77 -9.24
N SER A 139 -59.85 -9.64 -8.65
CA SER A 139 -58.44 -9.23 -8.58
C SER A 139 -57.68 -10.21 -7.66
N ARG A 140 -57.24 -11.35 -8.19
CA ARG A 140 -56.50 -12.42 -7.49
C ARG A 140 -55.12 -11.98 -6.96
N PHE A 141 -54.71 -10.75 -7.24
CA PHE A 141 -53.40 -10.21 -6.94
C PHE A 141 -53.51 -8.89 -6.18
N GLU A 142 -53.04 -8.87 -4.93
CA GLU A 142 -52.92 -7.65 -4.14
C GLU A 142 -51.44 -7.26 -4.06
N TRP A 143 -51.11 -6.04 -4.47
CA TRP A 143 -49.76 -5.50 -4.36
C TRP A 143 -49.57 -4.85 -3.00
N ARG A 144 -48.65 -5.38 -2.20
CA ARG A 144 -48.29 -4.77 -0.92
C ARG A 144 -46.86 -4.24 -0.95
N MET A 145 -46.68 -3.10 -0.30
CA MET A 145 -45.36 -2.49 -0.10
C MET A 145 -44.60 -3.33 0.93
N ASP A 146 -43.47 -3.90 0.53
CA ASP A 146 -42.64 -4.65 1.47
C ASP A 146 -42.01 -3.68 2.46
N LYS A 147 -42.41 -3.74 3.73
CA LYS A 147 -41.94 -2.83 4.80
C LYS A 147 -40.62 -3.29 5.43
N VAL A 148 -40.06 -4.41 4.98
CA VAL A 148 -38.78 -4.90 5.47
C VAL A 148 -37.67 -4.10 4.79
N GLU A 149 -36.96 -3.27 5.55
CA GLU A 149 -35.74 -2.63 5.07
C GLU A 149 -34.73 -3.72 4.70
N ASP A 150 -34.36 -3.79 3.42
CA ASP A 150 -33.20 -4.57 2.99
C ASP A 150 -31.94 -3.98 3.65
N ALA A 151 -30.98 -4.84 3.99
CA ALA A 151 -29.71 -4.45 4.65
C ALA A 151 -28.90 -3.42 3.84
N SER A 152 -29.29 -3.17 2.58
CA SER A 152 -28.71 -2.21 1.65
C SER A 152 -29.38 -0.82 1.66
N ARG A 153 -30.45 -0.58 2.44
CA ARG A 153 -31.21 0.70 2.51
C ARG A 153 -31.70 1.25 1.16
N ARG A 154 -31.80 0.42 0.11
CA ARG A 154 -32.26 0.87 -1.23
C ARG A 154 -33.69 0.39 -1.51
N ARG A 155 -34.50 1.37 -1.92
CA ARG A 155 -35.89 1.38 -2.42
C ARG A 155 -36.79 0.17 -2.09
N LEU A 156 -37.89 0.50 -1.40
CA LEU A 156 -39.07 -0.33 -1.19
C LEU A 156 -39.49 -1.02 -2.50
N ARG A 157 -39.54 -2.35 -2.49
CA ARG A 157 -40.01 -3.16 -3.62
C ARG A 157 -41.46 -3.56 -3.37
N LEU A 158 -42.29 -3.49 -4.40
CA LEU A 158 -43.65 -4.00 -4.36
C LEU A 158 -43.61 -5.54 -4.43
N LYS A 159 -44.30 -6.19 -3.52
CA LYS A 159 -44.42 -7.65 -3.48
C LYS A 159 -45.85 -8.04 -3.83
N LEU A 160 -45.98 -8.95 -4.79
CA LEU A 160 -47.26 -9.52 -5.20
C LEU A 160 -47.67 -10.60 -4.21
N THR A 161 -48.85 -10.45 -3.59
CA THR A 161 -49.48 -11.52 -2.81
C THR A 161 -50.69 -12.06 -3.58
N THR A 162 -50.65 -13.34 -3.92
CA THR A 162 -51.80 -14.08 -4.45
C THR A 162 -52.68 -14.53 -3.29
N ALA A 163 -53.99 -14.24 -3.35
CA ALA A 163 -54.95 -14.57 -2.29
C ALA A 163 -55.14 -16.09 -2.02
N LEU A 164 -54.52 -16.97 -2.82
CA LEU A 164 -54.58 -18.43 -2.65
C LEU A 164 -53.57 -19.00 -1.62
N ALA A 165 -52.74 -18.17 -0.97
CA ALA A 165 -51.67 -18.65 -0.08
C ALA A 165 -51.98 -18.53 1.42
N ALA A 166 -53.23 -18.21 1.81
CA ALA A 166 -53.60 -18.06 3.23
C ALA A 166 -53.99 -19.37 3.93
N GLU A 167 -54.24 -20.46 3.20
CA GLU A 167 -54.51 -21.77 3.79
C GLU A 167 -53.47 -22.78 3.28
N GLY A 168 -52.53 -23.16 4.15
CA GLY A 168 -51.61 -24.28 3.84
C GLY A 168 -50.12 -24.01 4.05
N ALA A 169 -49.71 -23.12 4.95
CA ALA A 169 -48.31 -23.07 5.40
C ALA A 169 -48.04 -24.15 6.47
N ARG A 170 -48.08 -25.44 6.08
CA ARG A 170 -47.43 -26.52 6.84
C ARG A 170 -46.44 -27.25 5.93
N GLY A 171 -45.16 -27.04 6.24
CA GLY A 171 -44.08 -27.97 5.92
C GLY A 171 -43.63 -28.02 4.45
N CYS A 172 -42.67 -27.18 4.07
CA CYS A 172 -41.81 -27.49 2.94
C CYS A 172 -40.36 -27.65 3.43
N ASN A 173 -39.96 -28.92 3.50
CA ASN A 173 -38.63 -29.38 3.84
C ASN A 173 -37.60 -28.87 2.83
N LYS A 174 -36.48 -28.38 3.37
CA LYS A 174 -35.24 -28.13 2.64
C LYS A 174 -34.59 -29.46 2.26
N SER A 175 -34.84 -29.98 1.06
CA SER A 175 -33.93 -30.97 0.45
C SER A 175 -34.32 -31.29 -0.99
N SER A 176 -33.60 -30.73 -1.95
CA SER A 176 -33.20 -31.39 -3.21
C SER A 176 -32.60 -30.37 -4.17
N ARG A 177 -31.30 -30.12 -4.01
CA ARG A 177 -30.50 -29.50 -5.06
C ARG A 177 -29.95 -30.66 -5.92
N PRO A 178 -30.15 -30.69 -7.24
CA PRO A 178 -29.63 -31.77 -8.06
C PRO A 178 -28.10 -31.71 -8.05
N GLN A 179 -27.51 -32.81 -7.59
CA GLN A 179 -26.08 -33.04 -7.48
C GLN A 179 -25.53 -33.25 -8.90
N ALA A 180 -24.78 -32.26 -9.40
CA ALA A 180 -24.01 -32.41 -10.63
C ALA A 180 -22.97 -33.52 -10.43
N GLN A 181 -23.03 -34.54 -11.27
CA GLN A 181 -22.11 -35.68 -11.27
C GLN A 181 -20.65 -35.20 -11.46
N PRO A 182 -19.69 -35.70 -10.65
CA PRO A 182 -18.28 -35.42 -10.89
C PRO A 182 -17.81 -36.20 -12.13
N ARG A 183 -17.20 -35.47 -13.07
CA ARG A 183 -16.47 -36.04 -14.20
C ARG A 183 -15.32 -36.91 -13.66
N THR A 184 -15.33 -38.15 -14.11
CA THR A 184 -14.27 -39.16 -13.98
C THR A 184 -12.91 -38.61 -14.42
N GLY A 185 -11.90 -38.79 -13.57
CA GLY A 185 -10.48 -38.55 -13.91
C GLY A 185 -9.71 -37.52 -13.08
N GLN A 186 -10.13 -37.16 -11.86
CA GLN A 186 -9.26 -36.39 -10.97
C GLN A 186 -8.34 -37.32 -10.17
N PRO A 187 -7.02 -37.06 -10.11
CA PRO A 187 -6.13 -37.79 -9.21
C PRO A 187 -6.57 -37.53 -7.77
N GLU A 188 -6.73 -38.61 -7.00
CA GLU A 188 -7.18 -38.59 -5.60
C GLU A 188 -6.44 -37.55 -4.75
N GLU A 189 -7.20 -36.88 -3.89
CA GLU A 189 -6.70 -35.85 -2.97
C GLU A 189 -6.01 -36.49 -1.77
N ASP A 190 -4.76 -36.94 -1.95
CA ASP A 190 -3.93 -37.38 -0.83
C ASP A 190 -3.36 -36.16 -0.08
N VAL A 191 -4.15 -35.62 0.85
CA VAL A 191 -3.66 -34.72 1.90
C VAL A 191 -2.89 -35.58 2.90
N VAL A 192 -1.58 -35.71 2.69
CA VAL A 192 -0.71 -36.40 3.65
C VAL A 192 -0.25 -35.39 4.68
N ASN A 193 -0.83 -35.44 5.88
CA ASN A 193 -0.32 -34.78 7.07
C ASN A 193 0.37 -35.82 7.95
N LYS A 194 1.66 -36.06 7.71
CA LYS A 194 2.48 -36.94 8.55
C LYS A 194 3.69 -36.16 9.06
N GLY A 195 3.74 -35.91 10.37
CA GLY A 195 4.99 -35.55 11.06
C GLY A 195 5.62 -34.19 10.73
N GLY A 196 4.83 -33.20 10.30
CA GLY A 196 5.29 -31.83 10.00
C GLY A 196 5.57 -31.55 8.51
N GLU A 197 5.24 -32.50 7.63
CA GLU A 197 5.23 -32.29 6.18
C GLU A 197 3.77 -32.22 5.71
N PHE A 198 3.43 -31.14 5.00
CA PHE A 198 2.12 -30.97 4.35
C PHE A 198 2.32 -31.01 2.84
N ALA A 199 1.50 -31.80 2.14
CA ALA A 199 1.51 -31.85 0.69
C ALA A 199 0.08 -31.87 0.13
N ALA A 200 -0.21 -30.97 -0.81
CA ALA A 200 -1.52 -30.90 -1.46
C ALA A 200 -1.41 -30.45 -2.92
N ASN A 201 -2.36 -30.92 -3.73
CA ASN A 201 -2.51 -30.49 -5.11
C ASN A 201 -3.14 -29.09 -5.12
N CYS A 202 -2.56 -28.17 -5.87
CA CYS A 202 -3.04 -26.79 -5.93
C CYS A 202 -2.77 -26.16 -7.31
N SER A 203 -3.26 -24.93 -7.48
CA SER A 203 -3.01 -24.11 -8.65
C SER A 203 -2.35 -22.80 -8.25
N LEU A 204 -1.17 -22.51 -8.79
CA LEU A 204 -0.52 -21.22 -8.68
C LEU A 204 -1.18 -20.25 -9.67
N VAL A 205 -1.88 -19.24 -9.14
CA VAL A 205 -2.57 -18.23 -9.92
C VAL A 205 -1.65 -17.02 -10.09
N THR A 206 -1.45 -16.61 -11.33
CA THR A 206 -0.72 -15.40 -11.69
C THR A 206 -1.63 -14.51 -12.53
N ALA A 207 -1.26 -13.24 -12.70
CA ALA A 207 -2.03 -12.30 -13.53
C ALA A 207 -2.25 -12.79 -14.98
N LYS A 208 -1.34 -13.64 -15.50
CA LYS A 208 -1.39 -14.10 -16.89
C LYS A 208 -1.91 -15.52 -17.06
N ARG A 209 -1.86 -16.36 -16.01
CA ARG A 209 -2.13 -17.81 -16.13
C ARG A 209 -2.38 -18.49 -14.80
N VAL A 210 -2.98 -19.68 -14.87
CA VAL A 210 -3.18 -20.60 -13.76
C VAL A 210 -2.36 -21.86 -14.02
N ILE A 211 -1.41 -22.17 -13.14
CA ILE A 211 -0.48 -23.30 -13.28
C ILE A 211 -0.87 -24.36 -12.26
N ARG A 212 -1.23 -25.56 -12.70
CA ARG A 212 -1.53 -26.68 -11.80
C ARG A 212 -0.23 -27.30 -11.29
N GLY A 213 -0.22 -27.73 -10.04
CA GLY A 213 0.96 -28.35 -9.44
C GLY A 213 0.68 -28.93 -8.06
N ARG A 214 1.75 -29.28 -7.37
CA ARG A 214 1.73 -29.77 -6.00
C ARG A 214 2.54 -28.83 -5.11
N LEU A 215 1.91 -28.36 -4.05
CA LEU A 215 2.57 -27.60 -2.99
C LEU A 215 3.03 -28.57 -1.90
N ARG A 216 4.27 -28.38 -1.45
CA ARG A 216 4.83 -29.08 -0.30
C ARG A 216 5.36 -28.04 0.67
N LEU A 217 4.96 -28.17 1.92
CA LEU A 217 5.47 -27.40 3.05
C LEU A 217 6.28 -28.37 3.91
N ASP A 218 7.58 -28.09 4.03
CA ASP A 218 8.47 -28.81 4.91
C ASP A 218 8.87 -27.87 6.05
N VAL A 219 8.21 -28.04 7.19
CA VAL A 219 8.45 -27.20 8.38
C VAL A 219 9.85 -27.47 8.95
N ARG A 220 10.41 -28.67 8.75
CA ARG A 220 11.75 -29.02 9.27
C ARG A 220 12.84 -28.39 8.42
N ALA A 221 12.69 -28.43 7.10
CA ALA A 221 13.62 -27.75 6.19
C ALA A 221 13.44 -26.22 6.20
N GLY A 222 12.29 -25.72 6.68
CA GLY A 222 11.98 -24.30 6.67
C GLY A 222 11.68 -23.78 5.27
N ASP A 223 11.16 -24.63 4.38
CA ASP A 223 10.93 -24.32 2.97
C ASP A 223 9.51 -24.67 2.52
N LEU A 224 8.96 -23.81 1.66
CA LEU A 224 7.75 -24.05 0.90
C LEU A 224 8.12 -24.25 -0.57
N VAL A 225 7.71 -25.38 -1.15
CA VAL A 225 8.06 -25.77 -2.52
C VAL A 225 6.82 -26.03 -3.35
N PHE A 226 6.68 -25.34 -4.48
CA PHE A 226 5.65 -25.61 -5.49
C PHE A 226 6.28 -26.27 -6.71
N ARG A 227 5.79 -27.46 -7.06
CA ARG A 227 6.18 -28.19 -8.27
C ARG A 227 5.02 -28.19 -9.26
N PRO A 228 5.15 -27.49 -10.40
CA PRO A 228 4.12 -27.53 -11.43
C PRO A 228 4.01 -28.95 -12.02
N TYR A 229 2.79 -29.38 -12.36
CA TYR A 229 2.60 -30.55 -13.21
C TYR A 229 2.98 -30.11 -14.62
N ALA A 230 4.18 -30.49 -15.06
CA ALA A 230 4.55 -30.32 -16.44
C ALA A 230 3.87 -31.42 -17.25
N ASP A 231 2.91 -31.05 -18.10
CA ASP A 231 2.46 -31.95 -19.16
C ASP A 231 3.66 -32.14 -20.09
N ALA A 232 4.07 -33.41 -20.26
CA ALA A 232 5.39 -33.81 -20.75
C ALA A 232 5.80 -33.29 -22.15
N ALA A 233 4.89 -32.65 -22.89
CA ALA A 233 5.11 -32.24 -24.27
C ALA A 233 5.59 -30.79 -24.46
N GLU A 234 5.44 -29.88 -23.49
CA GLU A 234 5.65 -28.44 -23.75
C GLU A 234 6.77 -27.74 -22.95
N VAL A 235 7.37 -28.34 -21.90
CA VAL A 235 7.95 -27.46 -20.85
C VAL A 235 9.26 -27.83 -20.15
N ALA A 236 10.29 -28.22 -20.91
CA ALA A 236 11.65 -28.20 -20.37
C ALA A 236 12.28 -26.78 -20.33
N SER A 237 11.92 -25.89 -21.27
CA SER A 237 12.59 -24.58 -21.40
C SER A 237 11.82 -23.40 -20.80
N ALA A 238 10.50 -23.53 -20.59
CA ALA A 238 9.72 -22.37 -20.22
C ALA A 238 9.92 -21.98 -18.75
N PRO A 239 10.14 -20.69 -18.44
CA PRO A 239 10.45 -20.23 -17.07
C PRO A 239 9.39 -20.58 -16.02
N TRP A 240 8.14 -20.82 -16.44
CA TRP A 240 7.01 -21.07 -15.55
C TRP A 240 6.87 -22.53 -15.09
N CYS A 241 7.55 -23.48 -15.73
CA CYS A 241 7.59 -24.88 -15.26
C CYS A 241 8.74 -25.17 -14.32
N ARG A 242 9.48 -24.14 -13.90
CA ARG A 242 10.48 -24.29 -12.86
C ARG A 242 9.81 -24.49 -11.52
N THR A 243 10.29 -25.47 -10.76
CA THR A 243 9.99 -25.62 -9.34
C THR A 243 10.28 -24.31 -8.63
N ARG A 244 9.31 -23.82 -7.89
CA ARG A 244 9.45 -22.61 -7.07
C ARG A 244 9.66 -22.99 -5.63
N ARG A 245 10.58 -22.31 -4.97
CA ARG A 245 10.91 -22.51 -3.57
C ARG A 245 10.94 -21.16 -2.87
N TRP A 246 10.34 -21.12 -1.69
CA TRP A 246 10.32 -19.97 -0.80
C TRP A 246 10.78 -20.42 0.58
N ALA A 247 11.78 -19.74 1.14
CA ALA A 247 12.17 -19.97 2.53
C ALA A 247 11.08 -19.40 3.44
N LEU A 248 10.70 -20.12 4.50
CA LEU A 248 9.69 -19.64 5.46
C LEU A 248 10.12 -18.35 6.15
N THR A 249 11.43 -18.13 6.32
CA THR A 249 12.00 -16.88 6.83
C THR A 249 11.76 -15.66 5.93
N SER A 250 11.45 -15.88 4.65
CA SER A 250 11.15 -14.80 3.69
C SER A 250 9.66 -14.43 3.63
N LEU A 251 8.80 -15.18 4.34
CA LEU A 251 7.37 -14.91 4.41
C LEU A 251 7.10 -13.81 5.44
N ALA A 252 6.39 -12.77 5.01
CA ALA A 252 5.96 -11.68 5.87
C ALA A 252 4.54 -11.93 6.41
N GLU A 253 3.63 -12.42 5.56
CA GLU A 253 2.23 -12.62 5.93
C GLU A 253 1.58 -13.71 5.06
N VAL A 254 0.64 -14.46 5.63
CA VAL A 254 -0.22 -15.41 4.90
C VAL A 254 -1.66 -14.99 5.07
N ARG A 255 -2.38 -14.80 3.96
CA ARG A 255 -3.78 -14.33 3.97
C ARG A 255 -4.70 -15.33 3.32
N THR A 256 -5.76 -15.73 4.02
CA THR A 256 -6.83 -16.54 3.43
C THR A 256 -7.65 -15.70 2.45
N MET A 257 -7.87 -16.21 1.24
CA MET A 257 -8.47 -15.47 0.12
C MET A 257 -9.60 -16.26 -0.55
N ARG A 258 -10.33 -15.58 -1.45
CA ARG A 258 -11.34 -16.22 -2.30
C ARG A 258 -10.82 -16.42 -3.72
N TYR A 259 -11.11 -17.58 -4.31
CA TYR A 259 -10.90 -17.86 -5.73
C TYR A 259 -12.20 -18.36 -6.35
N LYS A 260 -12.66 -17.73 -7.44
CA LYS A 260 -13.98 -17.99 -8.05
C LYS A 260 -15.13 -17.94 -7.01
N LEU A 261 -15.11 -16.93 -6.14
CA LEU A 261 -16.07 -16.71 -5.05
C LEU A 261 -16.09 -17.79 -3.95
N ARG A 262 -15.12 -18.72 -3.94
CA ARG A 262 -14.99 -19.75 -2.91
C ARG A 262 -13.79 -19.44 -2.03
N HIS A 263 -13.93 -19.65 -0.71
CA HIS A 263 -12.83 -19.54 0.26
C HIS A 263 -11.90 -20.76 0.19
N CYS A 264 -11.25 -20.94 -0.94
CA CYS A 264 -10.38 -22.08 -1.23
C CYS A 264 -9.01 -21.62 -1.76
N ALA A 265 -8.54 -20.46 -1.32
CA ALA A 265 -7.25 -19.92 -1.73
C ALA A 265 -6.56 -19.21 -0.57
N PHE A 266 -5.25 -19.01 -0.70
CA PHE A 266 -4.50 -18.09 0.15
C PHE A 266 -3.44 -17.35 -0.68
N GLU A 267 -3.04 -16.19 -0.17
CA GLU A 267 -1.98 -15.35 -0.69
C GLU A 267 -0.81 -15.35 0.29
N LEU A 268 0.39 -15.60 -0.22
CA LEU A 268 1.64 -15.41 0.50
C LEU A 268 2.20 -14.04 0.15
N ALA A 269 2.45 -13.21 1.16
CA ALA A 269 3.21 -11.99 1.03
C ALA A 269 4.65 -12.23 1.52
N LEU A 270 5.62 -11.92 0.68
CA LEU A 270 7.04 -12.03 0.99
C LEU A 270 7.59 -10.68 1.49
N VAL A 271 8.71 -10.72 2.23
CA VAL A 271 9.38 -9.51 2.73
C VAL A 271 9.84 -8.58 1.60
N ASP A 272 10.14 -9.13 0.42
CA ASP A 272 10.51 -8.38 -0.79
C ASP A 272 9.32 -7.75 -1.54
N ARG A 273 8.14 -7.74 -0.92
CA ARG A 273 6.85 -7.25 -1.46
C ARG A 273 6.31 -8.04 -2.66
N ARG A 274 6.90 -9.19 -3.00
CA ARG A 274 6.29 -10.09 -3.98
C ARG A 274 5.18 -10.90 -3.32
N THR A 275 4.18 -11.29 -4.11
CA THR A 275 3.11 -12.17 -3.63
C THR A 275 2.95 -13.40 -4.50
N ALA A 276 2.50 -14.49 -3.88
CA ALA A 276 2.16 -15.74 -4.56
C ALA A 276 0.76 -16.20 -4.14
N PHE A 277 -0.10 -16.46 -5.11
CA PHE A 277 -1.50 -16.82 -4.86
C PHE A 277 -1.74 -18.29 -5.21
N PHE A 278 -2.21 -19.06 -4.24
CA PHE A 278 -2.50 -20.48 -4.40
C PHE A 278 -3.99 -20.76 -4.24
N ALA A 279 -4.56 -21.48 -5.18
CA ALA A 279 -5.94 -21.98 -5.13
C ALA A 279 -5.96 -23.50 -4.97
N PHE A 280 -6.85 -23.97 -4.11
CA PHE A 280 -7.08 -25.37 -3.78
C PHE A 280 -8.49 -25.79 -4.19
N ALA A 281 -8.71 -27.09 -4.24
CA ALA A 281 -10.03 -27.65 -4.56
C ALA A 281 -11.04 -27.43 -3.43
N THR A 282 -10.60 -27.50 -2.16
CA THR A 282 -11.47 -27.43 -0.98
C THR A 282 -11.04 -26.33 -0.01
N LYS A 283 -11.99 -25.84 0.80
CA LYS A 283 -11.71 -24.86 1.87
C LYS A 283 -10.81 -25.45 2.96
N ALA A 284 -11.02 -26.72 3.29
CA ALA A 284 -10.26 -27.40 4.34
C ALA A 284 -8.77 -27.50 3.98
N THR A 285 -8.43 -27.86 2.74
CA THR A 285 -7.04 -27.91 2.27
C THR A 285 -6.37 -26.54 2.24
N ALA A 286 -7.08 -25.52 1.76
CA ALA A 286 -6.57 -24.14 1.77
C ALA A 286 -6.27 -23.64 3.19
N ARG A 287 -7.13 -24.00 4.16
CA ARG A 287 -6.95 -23.62 5.56
C ARG A 287 -5.80 -24.38 6.22
N ALA A 288 -5.73 -25.70 6.04
CA ALA A 288 -4.66 -26.53 6.59
C ALA A 288 -3.27 -26.18 6.04
N ALA A 289 -3.20 -25.59 4.84
CA ALA A 289 -1.95 -25.12 4.24
C ALA A 289 -1.50 -23.74 4.74
N ALA A 290 -2.43 -22.95 5.31
CA ALA A 290 -2.17 -21.58 5.75
C ALA A 290 -1.92 -21.47 7.27
N GLU A 291 -2.36 -22.47 8.03
CA GLU A 291 -2.09 -22.65 9.47
C GLU A 291 -0.73 -23.35 9.69
#